data_AF-A0A2J4GAE5-F1
#
_entry.id   AF-A0A2J4GAE5-F1
#
_cell.length_a   1.000
_cell.length_b   1.000
_cell.length_c   1.000
_cell.angle_alpha   90.00
_cell.angle_beta   90.00
_cell.angle_gamma   90.00
#
_symmetry.space_group_name_H-M   'P 1'
#
loop_
_entity.id
_entity.type
_entity.pdbx_description
1 polymer ?
#
loop_
_entity_poly.entity_id
_entity_poly.type
_entity_poly.pdbx_seq_one_letter_code
_entity_poly.pdbx_strand_id
1 'polypeptide(L)'
;MGEKGKGSKNGNNAIDAYRVWRVETSREVRLRLRSLYFSVASAVERASEELESKYGDAFRREPERFGRELIEEASKTSGLPKNLFWYAVEWQRMLAEARGKSKLRVKFTPPPAPLLVRVVSGNDRLHGTANTAAVLDASSGELRVPSAGVALRLKPSLIRTVLEDVRRFGDVKLTLQLTARGRLRLVAHRVAKQVWWDGNSRLAVIAVDVNSNHGLYVVAFVFDSDAKLLAQRIFGPPNTTMLRLLAAVMRSYSKVKCWSEAVQRFKQRRDVGRLQREGRGYAVEEALRLAERLRSKMNLTPERAERIASQTLRKVKKLNEDWIRGVLREVRALVRKLRDQGYTVVLVVDVPWA
;
A
#
# COMPACT_ATOMS: atom_id res chain seq x y z
N MET A 1 22.87 52.41 -14.15
CA MET A 1 22.10 51.55 -15.06
C MET A 1 22.48 50.11 -14.71
N GLY A 2 21.74 49.31 -13.97
CA GLY A 2 20.28 49.14 -13.96
C GLY A 2 19.88 47.79 -14.54
N GLU A 3 20.67 46.72 -14.36
CA GLU A 3 20.25 45.36 -14.71
C GLU A 3 19.25 44.86 -13.67
N LYS A 4 17.97 44.91 -14.06
CA LYS A 4 16.86 44.30 -13.36
C LYS A 4 17.12 42.79 -13.27
N GLY A 5 17.58 42.34 -12.12
CA GLY A 5 17.48 40.95 -11.70
C GLY A 5 16.04 40.48 -11.87
N LYS A 6 15.82 39.55 -12.79
CA LYS A 6 14.56 38.84 -12.95
C LYS A 6 14.22 38.22 -11.60
N GLY A 7 13.22 38.78 -10.93
CA GLY A 7 12.62 38.22 -9.74
C GLY A 7 12.27 36.76 -10.01
N SER A 8 13.01 35.86 -9.36
CA SER A 8 12.64 34.47 -9.20
C SER A 8 11.23 34.48 -8.62
N LYS A 9 10.26 34.08 -9.44
CA LYS A 9 8.91 33.81 -8.97
C LYS A 9 9.06 32.70 -7.93
N ASN A 10 8.90 33.05 -6.65
CA ASN A 10 8.65 32.11 -5.56
C ASN A 10 7.38 31.32 -5.91
N GLY A 11 7.56 30.25 -6.69
CA GLY A 11 6.53 29.32 -7.08
C GLY A 11 6.16 28.51 -5.86
N ASN A 12 4.90 28.61 -5.43
CA ASN A 12 4.25 27.64 -4.56
C ASN A 12 4.46 26.24 -5.16
N ASN A 13 5.52 25.53 -4.75
CA ASN A 13 5.75 24.15 -5.12
C ASN A 13 4.78 23.27 -4.33
N ALA A 14 3.56 23.25 -4.81
CA ALA A 14 2.51 22.38 -4.36
C ALA A 14 2.83 20.95 -4.85
N ILE A 15 2.94 20.00 -3.94
CA ILE A 15 3.27 18.60 -4.25
C ILE A 15 2.01 17.76 -4.07
N ASP A 16 1.72 16.89 -5.04
CA ASP A 16 0.69 15.89 -4.91
C ASP A 16 1.07 14.86 -3.83
N ALA A 17 0.24 14.76 -2.80
CA ALA A 17 0.40 13.78 -1.74
C ALA A 17 -0.74 12.77 -1.78
N TYR A 18 -0.38 11.48 -1.83
CA TYR A 18 -1.32 10.38 -1.84
C TYR A 18 -1.21 9.56 -0.56
N ARG A 19 -2.35 9.19 0.02
CA ARG A 19 -2.43 8.17 1.06
C ARG A 19 -3.38 7.07 0.61
N VAL A 20 -2.93 5.83 0.68
CA VAL A 20 -3.67 4.66 0.20
C VAL A 20 -3.92 3.70 1.35
N TRP A 21 -5.19 3.34 1.56
CA TRP A 21 -5.61 2.33 2.51
C TRP A 21 -6.18 1.12 1.79
N ARG A 22 -5.70 -0.07 2.14
CA ARG A 22 -6.29 -1.32 1.68
C ARG A 22 -7.55 -1.62 2.48
N VAL A 23 -8.65 -1.88 1.80
CA VAL A 23 -9.90 -2.34 2.42
C VAL A 23 -9.94 -3.86 2.35
N GLU A 24 -10.07 -4.51 3.51
CA GLU A 24 -10.18 -5.97 3.62
C GLU A 24 -11.60 -6.42 3.25
N THR A 25 -11.70 -7.44 2.38
CA THR A 25 -12.99 -7.93 1.88
C THR A 25 -13.05 -9.46 1.89
N SER A 26 -14.23 -9.99 2.24
CA SER A 26 -14.51 -11.44 2.18
C SER A 26 -14.46 -11.94 0.74
N ARG A 27 -14.40 -13.26 0.54
CA ARG A 27 -14.38 -13.85 -0.81
C ARG A 27 -15.67 -13.53 -1.58
N GLU A 28 -16.83 -13.60 -0.92
CA GLU A 28 -18.12 -13.30 -1.52
C GLU A 28 -18.22 -11.85 -1.99
N VAL A 29 -17.85 -10.89 -1.15
CA VAL A 29 -17.84 -9.47 -1.52
C VAL A 29 -16.88 -9.23 -2.69
N ARG A 30 -15.73 -9.90 -2.72
CA ARG A 30 -14.80 -9.81 -3.86
C ARG A 30 -15.41 -10.27 -5.18
N LEU A 31 -16.30 -11.27 -5.16
CA LEU A 31 -16.98 -11.73 -6.38
C LEU A 31 -17.98 -10.69 -6.89
N ARG A 32 -18.81 -10.13 -5.99
CA ARG A 32 -19.76 -9.04 -6.35
C ARG A 32 -19.03 -7.81 -6.90
N LEU A 33 -17.96 -7.38 -6.22
CA LEU A 33 -17.14 -6.26 -6.67
C LEU A 33 -16.42 -6.54 -7.99
N ARG A 34 -16.00 -7.78 -8.22
CA ARG A 34 -15.41 -8.19 -9.51
C ARG A 34 -16.44 -8.13 -10.63
N SER A 35 -17.69 -8.55 -10.38
CA SER A 35 -18.79 -8.39 -11.33
C SER A 35 -19.03 -6.92 -11.65
N LEU A 36 -19.16 -6.06 -10.63
CA LEU A 36 -19.30 -4.60 -10.84
C LEU A 36 -18.15 -4.02 -11.67
N TYR A 37 -16.90 -4.42 -11.38
CA TYR A 37 -15.74 -3.96 -12.13
C TYR A 37 -15.89 -4.27 -13.63
N PHE A 38 -16.27 -5.51 -13.98
CA PHE A 38 -16.41 -5.89 -15.38
C PHE A 38 -17.61 -5.20 -16.03
N SER A 39 -18.73 -5.05 -15.32
CA SER A 39 -19.88 -4.30 -15.83
C SER A 39 -19.51 -2.85 -16.16
N VAL A 40 -18.76 -2.18 -15.28
CA VAL A 40 -18.28 -0.82 -15.53
C VAL A 40 -17.28 -0.79 -16.69
N ALA A 41 -16.27 -1.66 -16.67
CA ALA A 41 -15.22 -1.70 -17.68
C ALA A 41 -15.79 -1.96 -19.08
N SER A 42 -16.64 -2.99 -19.23
CA SER A 42 -17.26 -3.31 -20.52
C SER A 42 -18.22 -2.22 -21.00
N ALA A 43 -18.90 -1.53 -20.09
CA ALA A 43 -19.76 -0.41 -20.47
C ALA A 43 -18.96 0.78 -21.00
N VAL A 44 -17.84 1.12 -20.35
CA VAL A 44 -16.95 2.18 -20.84
C VAL A 44 -16.32 1.79 -22.18
N GLU A 45 -15.90 0.54 -22.36
CA GLU A 45 -15.35 0.07 -23.63
C GLU A 45 -16.38 0.18 -24.77
N ARG A 46 -17.61 -0.35 -24.59
CA ARG A 46 -18.67 -0.25 -25.60
C ARG A 46 -19.10 1.19 -25.88
N ALA A 47 -19.25 2.01 -24.85
CA ALA A 47 -19.57 3.42 -25.02
C ALA A 47 -18.47 4.17 -25.77
N SER A 48 -17.19 3.81 -25.54
CA SER A 48 -16.08 4.37 -26.30
C SER A 48 -16.14 3.95 -27.77
N GLU A 49 -16.45 2.68 -28.06
CA GLU A 49 -16.61 2.18 -29.43
C GLU A 49 -17.75 2.91 -30.17
N GLU A 50 -18.88 3.13 -29.52
CA GLU A 50 -20.01 3.88 -30.09
C GLU A 50 -19.64 5.34 -30.39
N LEU A 51 -18.97 6.01 -29.45
CA LEU A 51 -18.51 7.39 -29.66
C LEU A 51 -17.41 7.49 -30.71
N GLU A 52 -16.52 6.50 -30.81
CA GLU A 52 -15.56 6.41 -31.91
C GLU A 52 -16.26 6.22 -33.25
N SER A 53 -17.32 5.41 -33.32
CA SER A 53 -18.11 5.25 -34.54
C SER A 53 -18.82 6.55 -34.94
N LYS A 54 -19.28 7.33 -33.96
CA LYS A 54 -20.04 8.57 -34.20
C LYS A 54 -19.17 9.79 -34.52
N TYR A 55 -18.02 9.93 -33.84
CA TYR A 55 -17.18 11.13 -33.91
C TYR A 55 -15.79 10.88 -34.49
N GLY A 56 -15.45 9.62 -34.80
CA GLY A 56 -14.19 9.25 -35.44
C GLY A 56 -12.96 9.71 -34.67
N ASP A 57 -12.01 10.29 -35.39
CA ASP A 57 -10.71 10.71 -34.82
C ASP A 57 -10.82 11.85 -33.80
N ALA A 58 -11.91 12.62 -33.79
CA ALA A 58 -12.11 13.68 -32.81
C ALA A 58 -12.18 13.11 -31.38
N PHE A 59 -12.90 11.99 -31.19
CA PHE A 59 -12.97 11.31 -29.90
C PHE A 59 -11.64 10.68 -29.51
N ARG A 60 -10.91 10.08 -30.46
CA ARG A 60 -9.61 9.47 -30.18
C ARG A 60 -8.56 10.48 -29.71
N ARG A 61 -8.56 11.67 -30.31
CA ARG A 61 -7.58 12.73 -29.99
C ARG A 61 -7.92 13.45 -28.68
N GLU A 62 -9.20 13.74 -28.44
CA GLU A 62 -9.63 14.59 -27.33
C GLU A 62 -10.85 14.00 -26.59
N PRO A 63 -10.72 12.82 -25.96
CA PRO A 63 -11.82 12.12 -25.31
C PRO A 63 -12.45 12.91 -24.15
N GLU A 64 -11.74 13.88 -23.55
CA GLU A 64 -12.30 14.72 -22.49
C GLU A 64 -13.46 15.59 -22.97
N ARG A 65 -13.47 16.02 -24.24
CA ARG A 65 -14.55 16.84 -24.80
C ARG A 65 -15.88 16.08 -24.76
N PHE A 66 -15.82 14.75 -24.84
CA PHE A 66 -16.95 13.84 -24.88
C PHE A 66 -17.24 13.19 -23.52
N GLY A 67 -16.61 13.65 -22.43
CA GLY A 67 -16.71 12.98 -21.13
C GLY A 67 -18.15 12.81 -20.60
N ARG A 68 -19.02 13.81 -20.82
CA ARG A 68 -20.44 13.69 -20.46
C ARG A 68 -21.15 12.64 -21.31
N GLU A 69 -20.96 12.68 -22.63
CA GLU A 69 -21.58 11.71 -23.55
C GLU A 69 -21.11 10.29 -23.27
N LEU A 70 -19.83 10.11 -22.94
CA LEU A 70 -19.28 8.81 -22.53
C LEU A 70 -19.94 8.29 -21.25
N ILE A 71 -20.15 9.15 -20.25
CA ILE A 71 -20.86 8.79 -19.02
C ILE A 71 -22.30 8.36 -19.33
N GLU A 72 -22.98 9.11 -20.20
CA GLU A 72 -24.37 8.85 -20.55
C GLU A 72 -24.54 7.56 -21.32
N GLU A 73 -23.72 7.34 -22.34
CA GLU A 73 -23.79 6.12 -23.15
C GLU A 73 -23.35 4.89 -22.35
N ALA A 74 -22.34 4.99 -21.49
CA ALA A 74 -21.92 3.89 -20.61
C ALA A 74 -23.02 3.54 -19.59
N SER A 75 -23.68 4.56 -19.01
CA SER A 75 -24.79 4.36 -18.09
C SER A 75 -25.99 3.68 -18.79
N LYS A 76 -26.35 4.15 -19.97
CA LYS A 76 -27.41 3.57 -20.80
C LYS A 76 -27.12 2.13 -21.20
N THR A 77 -25.89 1.84 -21.64
CA THR A 77 -25.45 0.50 -22.08
C THR A 77 -25.50 -0.54 -20.96
N SER A 78 -25.23 -0.12 -19.72
CA SER A 78 -25.10 -1.04 -18.58
C SER A 78 -26.30 -1.07 -17.64
N GLY A 79 -27.19 -0.09 -17.73
CA GLY A 79 -28.23 0.16 -16.73
C GLY A 79 -27.67 0.61 -15.36
N LEU A 80 -26.38 0.92 -15.27
CA LEU A 80 -25.73 1.36 -14.04
C LEU A 80 -25.84 2.89 -13.89
N PRO A 81 -25.86 3.41 -12.65
CA PRO A 81 -25.99 4.84 -12.42
C PRO A 81 -24.78 5.63 -12.94
N LYS A 82 -25.03 6.83 -13.49
CA LYS A 82 -24.03 7.74 -14.09
C LYS A 82 -22.82 8.02 -13.17
N ASN A 83 -23.03 8.05 -11.85
CA ASN A 83 -21.98 8.33 -10.87
C ASN A 83 -20.84 7.30 -10.82
N LEU A 84 -21.06 6.07 -11.30
CA LEU A 84 -20.00 5.05 -11.42
C LEU A 84 -19.01 5.37 -12.53
N PHE A 85 -19.45 6.14 -13.53
CA PHE A 85 -18.70 6.46 -14.74
C PHE A 85 -18.02 7.82 -14.68
N TRP A 86 -18.07 8.52 -13.53
CA TRP A 86 -17.50 9.86 -13.39
C TRP A 86 -16.05 9.99 -13.89
N TYR A 87 -15.28 8.91 -13.75
CA TYR A 87 -13.89 8.82 -14.20
C TYR A 87 -13.69 7.94 -15.45
N ALA A 88 -14.72 7.80 -16.30
CA ALA A 88 -14.66 6.94 -17.48
C ALA A 88 -13.54 7.36 -18.44
N VAL A 89 -13.37 8.68 -18.64
CA VAL A 89 -12.31 9.23 -19.51
C VAL A 89 -10.92 8.94 -18.95
N GLU A 90 -10.70 9.18 -17.66
CA GLU A 90 -9.42 8.89 -17.00
C GLU A 90 -9.12 7.39 -17.01
N TRP A 91 -10.14 6.55 -16.79
CA TRP A 91 -9.97 5.11 -16.85
C TRP A 91 -9.64 4.63 -18.28
N GLN A 92 -10.28 5.18 -19.31
CA GLN A 92 -9.96 4.89 -20.72
C GLN A 92 -8.50 5.25 -21.04
N ARG A 93 -8.01 6.38 -20.55
CA ARG A 93 -6.59 6.79 -20.68
C ARG A 93 -5.66 5.82 -19.99
N MET A 94 -5.95 5.46 -18.74
CA MET A 94 -5.19 4.47 -17.99
C MET A 94 -5.18 3.11 -18.72
N LEU A 95 -6.28 2.75 -19.36
CA LEU A 95 -6.40 1.51 -20.12
C LEU A 95 -5.53 1.55 -21.39
N ALA A 96 -5.59 2.64 -22.15
CA ALA A 96 -4.75 2.85 -23.33
C ALA A 96 -3.26 2.82 -22.97
N GLU A 97 -2.86 3.51 -21.90
CA GLU A 97 -1.49 3.48 -21.39
C GLU A 97 -1.06 2.08 -20.96
N ALA A 98 -1.93 1.36 -20.23
CA ALA A 98 -1.67 -0.01 -19.80
C ALA A 98 -1.53 -0.98 -21.00
N ARG A 99 -2.37 -0.83 -22.03
CA ARG A 99 -2.29 -1.61 -23.28
C ARG A 99 -1.00 -1.31 -24.03
N GLY A 100 -0.62 -0.03 -24.15
CA GLY A 100 0.66 0.40 -24.72
C GLY A 100 1.86 -0.22 -24.01
N LYS A 101 1.90 -0.16 -22.68
CA LYS A 101 2.95 -0.79 -21.85
C LYS A 101 2.92 -2.32 -21.89
N SER A 102 1.76 -2.94 -22.10
CA SER A 102 1.66 -4.40 -22.19
C SER A 102 2.20 -4.98 -23.49
N LYS A 103 2.27 -4.20 -24.57
CA LYS A 103 3.01 -4.63 -25.78
C LYS A 103 4.49 -4.91 -25.48
N LEU A 104 5.01 -4.38 -24.36
CA LEU A 104 6.36 -4.59 -23.85
C LEU A 104 6.45 -5.63 -22.71
N ARG A 105 5.33 -6.24 -22.28
CA ARG A 105 5.30 -7.16 -21.11
C ARG A 105 4.44 -8.40 -21.39
N VAL A 106 4.87 -9.56 -20.88
CA VAL A 106 4.21 -10.87 -21.05
C VAL A 106 2.75 -10.94 -20.55
N LYS A 107 2.29 -9.99 -19.70
CA LYS A 107 0.94 -10.04 -19.13
C LYS A 107 0.31 -8.65 -18.93
N PHE A 108 -0.82 -8.42 -19.61
CA PHE A 108 -1.68 -7.26 -19.40
C PHE A 108 -2.30 -7.30 -17.99
N THR A 109 -2.24 -6.16 -17.29
CA THR A 109 -2.92 -5.97 -16.00
C THR A 109 -3.88 -4.79 -16.14
N PRO A 110 -5.21 -5.03 -16.08
CA PRO A 110 -6.18 -3.97 -16.26
C PRO A 110 -6.10 -2.94 -15.11
N PRO A 111 -6.22 -1.64 -15.40
CA PRO A 111 -6.13 -0.57 -14.40
C PRO A 111 -7.34 -0.57 -13.45
N PRO A 112 -7.17 -0.15 -12.19
CA PRO A 112 -8.30 -0.02 -11.27
C PRO A 112 -9.30 1.04 -11.74
N ALA A 113 -10.59 0.79 -11.57
CA ALA A 113 -11.67 1.75 -11.78
C ALA A 113 -11.81 2.65 -10.54
N PRO A 114 -11.59 3.97 -10.64
CA PRO A 114 -11.77 4.88 -9.52
C PRO A 114 -13.26 5.25 -9.37
N LEU A 115 -13.74 5.21 -8.14
CA LEU A 115 -15.10 5.56 -7.75
C LEU A 115 -15.08 6.76 -6.80
N LEU A 116 -15.98 7.72 -7.00
CA LEU A 116 -16.12 8.84 -6.07
C LEU A 116 -16.65 8.36 -4.71
N VAL A 117 -16.09 8.92 -3.64
CA VAL A 117 -16.47 8.61 -2.25
C VAL A 117 -17.02 9.86 -1.58
N ARG A 118 -18.19 9.75 -0.96
CA ARG A 118 -18.65 10.73 0.04
C ARG A 118 -18.47 10.19 1.45
N VAL A 119 -18.25 11.09 2.40
CA VAL A 119 -18.16 10.76 3.83
C VAL A 119 -19.33 11.39 4.55
N VAL A 120 -20.05 10.58 5.32
CA VAL A 120 -21.21 10.99 6.13
C VAL A 120 -21.00 10.57 7.58
N SER A 121 -21.68 11.24 8.51
CA SER A 121 -21.75 10.85 9.91
C SER A 121 -23.19 11.06 10.38
N GLY A 122 -23.95 9.96 10.51
CA GLY A 122 -25.41 10.07 10.64
C GLY A 122 -26.02 10.76 9.42
N ASN A 123 -26.79 11.82 9.66
CA ASN A 123 -27.40 12.62 8.60
C ASN A 123 -26.47 13.70 8.02
N ASP A 124 -25.34 13.97 8.68
CA ASP A 124 -24.45 15.05 8.29
C ASP A 124 -23.47 14.61 7.21
N ARG A 125 -23.36 15.43 6.16
CA ARG A 125 -22.36 15.25 5.12
C ARG A 125 -21.05 15.90 5.53
N LEU A 126 -20.02 15.09 5.76
CA LEU A 126 -18.69 15.57 6.13
C LEU A 126 -17.81 15.88 4.90
N HIS A 127 -17.97 15.14 3.80
CA HIS A 127 -17.15 15.31 2.60
C HIS A 127 -17.83 14.73 1.34
N GLY A 128 -17.46 15.25 0.17
CA GLY A 128 -17.91 14.77 -1.13
C GLY A 128 -19.28 15.32 -1.56
N THR A 129 -19.68 15.01 -2.79
CA THR A 129 -20.96 15.45 -3.36
C THR A 129 -22.07 14.43 -3.08
N ALA A 130 -23.32 14.76 -3.42
CA ALA A 130 -24.44 13.81 -3.27
C ALA A 130 -24.34 12.65 -4.28
N ASN A 131 -23.79 12.91 -5.46
CA ASN A 131 -23.74 11.99 -6.60
C ASN A 131 -22.48 11.12 -6.61
N THR A 132 -22.18 10.44 -5.49
CA THR A 132 -20.99 9.58 -5.38
C THR A 132 -21.34 8.11 -5.46
N ALA A 133 -20.47 7.32 -6.08
CA ALA A 133 -20.64 5.88 -6.24
C ALA A 133 -20.48 5.07 -4.93
N ALA A 134 -19.67 5.58 -4.00
CA ALA A 134 -19.40 4.94 -2.71
C ALA A 134 -19.67 5.90 -1.55
N VAL A 135 -20.14 5.35 -0.43
CA VAL A 135 -20.48 6.10 0.78
C VAL A 135 -19.72 5.52 1.95
N LEU A 136 -18.89 6.34 2.60
CA LEU A 136 -18.26 6.01 3.87
C LEU A 136 -19.08 6.65 4.99
N ASP A 137 -19.78 5.84 5.76
CA ASP A 137 -20.47 6.26 6.98
C ASP A 137 -19.52 6.10 8.17
N ALA A 138 -19.07 7.24 8.70
CA ALA A 138 -18.16 7.32 9.83
C ALA A 138 -18.80 6.92 11.15
N SER A 139 -20.13 7.05 11.29
CA SER A 139 -20.87 6.76 12.52
C SER A 139 -21.07 5.26 12.71
N SER A 140 -21.52 4.57 11.67
CA SER A 140 -21.63 3.09 11.65
C SER A 140 -20.28 2.41 11.35
N GLY A 141 -19.32 3.15 10.80
CA GLY A 141 -18.03 2.64 10.38
C GLY A 141 -18.10 1.75 9.14
N GLU A 142 -19.06 2.01 8.26
CA GLU A 142 -19.34 1.21 7.07
C GLU A 142 -18.96 1.92 5.77
N LEU A 143 -18.31 1.20 4.87
CA LEU A 143 -18.15 1.58 3.47
C LEU A 143 -19.17 0.85 2.62
N ARG A 144 -20.04 1.59 1.94
CA ARG A 144 -21.10 1.09 1.09
C ARG A 144 -20.81 1.39 -0.37
N VAL A 145 -21.07 0.40 -1.23
CA VAL A 145 -21.12 0.54 -2.69
C VAL A 145 -22.51 0.06 -3.13
N PRO A 146 -23.51 0.96 -3.14
CA PRO A 146 -24.92 0.59 -3.34
C PRO A 146 -25.16 -0.21 -4.62
N SER A 147 -24.53 0.19 -5.73
CA SER A 147 -24.68 -0.49 -7.03
C SER A 147 -24.16 -1.93 -7.08
N ALA A 148 -23.37 -2.37 -6.09
CA ALA A 148 -22.96 -3.76 -5.94
C ALA A 148 -23.69 -4.47 -4.78
N GLY A 149 -24.58 -3.79 -4.06
CA GLY A 149 -25.19 -4.31 -2.83
C GLY A 149 -24.14 -4.67 -1.78
N VAL A 150 -23.06 -3.89 -1.69
CA VAL A 150 -21.92 -4.16 -0.79
C VAL A 150 -21.94 -3.15 0.36
N ALA A 151 -21.93 -3.67 1.59
CA ALA A 151 -21.64 -2.92 2.81
C ALA A 151 -20.49 -3.61 3.55
N LEU A 152 -19.48 -2.83 3.95
CA LEU A 152 -18.24 -3.33 4.53
C LEU A 152 -17.90 -2.55 5.79
N ARG A 153 -17.81 -3.24 6.93
CA ARG A 153 -17.32 -2.63 8.16
C ARG A 153 -15.82 -2.37 8.06
N LEU A 154 -15.42 -1.12 8.23
CA LEU A 154 -14.02 -0.72 8.23
C LEU A 154 -13.43 -0.77 9.65
N LYS A 155 -12.10 -0.88 9.73
CA LYS A 155 -11.38 -0.78 11.01
C LYS A 155 -11.55 0.65 11.57
N PRO A 156 -11.83 0.84 12.88
CA PRO A 156 -11.96 2.16 13.49
C PRO A 156 -10.75 3.06 13.25
N SER A 157 -9.54 2.48 13.22
CA SER A 157 -8.30 3.20 12.93
C SER A 157 -8.27 3.78 11.50
N LEU A 158 -8.82 3.06 10.51
CA LEU A 158 -8.90 3.55 9.14
C LEU A 158 -9.86 4.73 9.06
N ILE A 159 -11.07 4.59 9.62
CA ILE A 159 -12.08 5.65 9.66
C ILE A 159 -11.50 6.91 10.31
N ARG A 160 -10.86 6.76 11.47
CA ARG A 160 -10.18 7.86 12.16
C ARG A 160 -9.16 8.56 11.26
N THR A 161 -8.30 7.80 10.57
CA THR A 161 -7.30 8.42 9.68
C THR A 161 -7.89 9.11 8.45
N VAL A 162 -9.04 8.65 7.95
CA VAL A 162 -9.74 9.31 6.85
C VAL A 162 -10.38 10.61 7.34
N LEU A 163 -11.03 10.59 8.50
CA LEU A 163 -11.60 11.79 9.11
C LEU A 163 -10.53 12.82 9.47
N GLU A 164 -9.36 12.38 9.93
CA GLU A 164 -8.19 13.25 10.14
C GLU A 164 -7.78 13.95 8.84
N ASP A 165 -7.72 13.23 7.71
CA ASP A 165 -7.38 13.84 6.42
C ASP A 165 -8.49 14.78 5.91
N VAL A 166 -9.77 14.42 6.05
CA VAL A 166 -10.92 15.26 5.68
C VAL A 166 -10.97 16.56 6.47
N ARG A 167 -10.75 16.51 7.79
CA ARG A 167 -10.78 17.71 8.65
C ARG A 167 -9.59 18.62 8.41
N ARG A 168 -8.44 18.02 8.08
CA ARG A 168 -7.19 18.76 7.97
C ARG A 168 -6.96 19.40 6.60
N PHE A 169 -7.44 18.75 5.54
CA PHE A 169 -7.19 19.16 4.17
C PHE A 169 -8.52 19.44 3.48
N GLY A 170 -8.88 20.73 3.36
CA GLY A 170 -10.13 21.15 2.73
C GLY A 170 -10.22 20.77 1.24
N ASP A 171 -9.09 20.52 0.60
CA ASP A 171 -8.95 20.13 -0.81
C ASP A 171 -8.81 18.62 -1.04
N VAL A 172 -8.91 17.79 0.02
CA VAL A 172 -8.73 16.35 -0.14
C VAL A 172 -9.75 15.77 -1.12
N LYS A 173 -9.29 14.93 -2.04
CA LYS A 173 -10.13 14.13 -2.94
C LYS A 173 -10.08 12.68 -2.50
N LEU A 174 -11.24 12.15 -2.12
CA LEU A 174 -11.39 10.75 -1.74
C LEU A 174 -11.90 9.92 -2.92
N THR A 175 -11.13 8.90 -3.30
CA THR A 175 -11.51 7.95 -4.35
C THR A 175 -11.38 6.52 -3.85
N LEU A 176 -12.28 5.64 -4.29
CA LEU A 176 -12.24 4.22 -4.01
C LEU A 176 -11.86 3.48 -5.29
N GLN A 177 -10.66 2.92 -5.32
CA GLN A 177 -10.17 2.13 -6.44
C GLN A 177 -10.71 0.70 -6.36
N LEU A 178 -11.49 0.32 -7.36
CA LEU A 178 -11.96 -1.04 -7.58
C LEU A 178 -11.07 -1.75 -8.61
N THR A 179 -10.43 -2.84 -8.21
CA THR A 179 -9.56 -3.62 -9.11
C THR A 179 -10.32 -4.74 -9.82
N ALA A 180 -9.80 -5.21 -10.96
CA ALA A 180 -10.32 -6.39 -11.68
C ALA A 180 -10.35 -7.71 -10.87
N ARG A 181 -9.66 -7.75 -9.72
CA ARG A 181 -9.71 -8.87 -8.76
C ARG A 181 -10.74 -8.68 -7.64
N GLY A 182 -11.60 -7.66 -7.74
CA GLY A 182 -12.60 -7.32 -6.72
C GLY A 182 -12.02 -6.76 -5.43
N ARG A 183 -10.76 -6.27 -5.44
CA ARG A 183 -10.14 -5.63 -4.26
C ARG A 183 -10.40 -4.14 -4.28
N LEU A 184 -10.57 -3.57 -3.09
CA LEU A 184 -10.79 -2.15 -2.86
C LEU A 184 -9.57 -1.48 -2.23
N ARG A 185 -9.28 -0.25 -2.67
CA ARG A 185 -8.33 0.65 -2.02
C ARG A 185 -8.95 2.03 -1.90
N LEU A 186 -9.04 2.55 -0.69
CA LEU A 186 -9.42 3.94 -0.47
C LEU A 186 -8.17 4.80 -0.67
N VAL A 187 -8.29 5.88 -1.41
CA VAL A 187 -7.19 6.79 -1.74
C VAL A 187 -7.61 8.20 -1.38
N ALA A 188 -6.81 8.87 -0.56
CA ALA A 188 -6.87 10.30 -0.36
C ALA A 188 -5.77 10.95 -1.19
N HIS A 189 -6.17 11.78 -2.14
CA HIS A 189 -5.29 12.70 -2.87
C HIS A 189 -5.46 14.09 -2.27
N ARG A 190 -4.37 14.81 -2.05
CA ARG A 190 -4.38 16.19 -1.57
C ARG A 190 -3.19 16.93 -2.14
N VAL A 191 -3.32 18.24 -2.22
CA VAL A 191 -2.22 19.11 -2.60
C VAL A 191 -1.53 19.59 -1.32
N ALA A 192 -0.31 19.12 -1.07
CA ALA A 192 0.47 19.53 0.08
C ALA A 192 1.40 20.68 -0.32
N LYS A 193 1.40 21.77 0.47
CA LYS A 193 2.48 22.76 0.36
C LYS A 193 3.79 22.07 0.76
N GLN A 194 4.80 22.14 -0.10
CA GLN A 194 6.14 21.73 0.28
C GLN A 194 6.60 22.63 1.44
N VAL A 195 6.77 22.03 2.62
CA VAL A 195 7.26 22.74 3.79
C VAL A 195 8.76 22.87 3.63
N TRP A 196 9.22 24.09 3.39
CA TRP A 196 10.63 24.44 3.44
C TRP A 196 10.94 25.01 4.82
N TRP A 197 12.06 24.57 5.40
CA TRP A 197 12.59 25.25 6.56
C TRP A 197 13.14 26.60 6.11
N ASP A 198 12.64 27.67 6.71
CA ASP A 198 12.99 29.07 6.40
C ASP A 198 14.30 29.53 7.07
N GLY A 199 15.03 28.63 7.72
CA GLY A 199 16.26 28.91 8.46
C GLY A 199 16.06 29.43 9.89
N ASN A 200 14.89 29.98 10.20
CA ASN A 200 14.62 30.64 11.49
C ASN A 200 13.53 29.95 12.31
N SER A 201 12.67 29.14 11.67
CA SER A 201 11.64 28.36 12.34
C SER A 201 12.23 27.16 13.07
N ARG A 202 11.46 26.56 13.97
CA ARG A 202 11.90 25.37 14.70
C ARG A 202 12.03 24.19 13.75
N LEU A 203 13.20 23.55 13.71
CA LEU A 203 13.48 22.38 12.87
C LEU A 203 13.64 21.13 13.74
N ALA A 204 13.11 20.01 13.28
CA ALA A 204 13.40 18.70 13.85
C ALA A 204 13.89 17.76 12.75
N VAL A 205 15.03 17.12 12.97
CA VAL A 205 15.61 16.15 12.04
C VAL A 205 15.51 14.77 12.67
N ILE A 206 14.78 13.86 12.04
CA ILE A 206 14.75 12.45 12.40
C ILE A 206 15.62 11.71 11.39
N ALA A 207 16.78 11.26 11.82
CA ALA A 207 17.68 10.42 11.04
C ALA A 207 17.38 8.94 11.29
N VAL A 208 17.30 8.17 10.23
CA VAL A 208 17.06 6.72 10.26
C VAL A 208 18.16 6.03 9.46
N ASP A 209 18.98 5.23 10.14
CA ASP A 209 19.96 4.35 9.50
C ASP A 209 19.35 2.94 9.36
N VAL A 210 19.27 2.47 8.12
CA VAL A 210 18.73 1.16 7.75
C VAL A 210 19.85 0.13 7.62
N ASN A 211 20.31 -0.40 8.75
CA ASN A 211 21.24 -1.52 8.75
C ASN A 211 20.49 -2.86 8.75
N SER A 212 20.35 -3.51 7.58
CA SER A 212 19.60 -4.77 7.42
C SER A 212 20.01 -5.91 8.38
N ASN A 213 21.24 -5.91 8.91
CA ASN A 213 21.74 -6.92 9.84
C ASN A 213 21.55 -6.55 11.32
N HIS A 214 21.48 -5.26 11.64
CA HIS A 214 21.46 -4.75 13.02
C HIS A 214 20.16 -4.04 13.40
N GLY A 215 19.27 -3.80 12.44
CA GLY A 215 17.94 -3.21 12.64
C GLY A 215 17.81 -1.80 12.07
N LEU A 216 16.96 -1.00 12.72
CA LEU A 216 16.80 0.41 12.39
C LEU A 216 17.29 1.24 13.57
N TYR A 217 18.26 2.11 13.31
CA TYR A 217 18.71 3.09 14.28
C TYR A 217 18.04 4.43 13.99
N VAL A 218 17.32 4.96 14.97
CA VAL A 218 16.56 6.21 14.83
C VAL A 218 17.08 7.22 15.84
N VAL A 219 17.49 8.37 15.34
CA VAL A 219 17.94 9.51 16.14
C VAL A 219 17.11 10.73 15.76
N ALA A 220 16.64 11.48 16.74
CA ALA A 220 15.89 12.71 16.50
C ALA A 220 16.54 13.89 17.19
N PHE A 221 16.88 14.90 16.41
CA PHE A 221 17.40 16.18 16.86
C PHE A 221 16.34 17.27 16.70
N VAL A 222 16.33 18.23 17.62
CA VAL A 222 15.55 19.46 17.50
C VAL A 222 16.49 20.66 17.50
N PHE A 223 16.10 21.69 16.76
CA PHE A 223 16.82 22.94 16.57
C PHE A 223 15.82 24.08 16.80
N ASP A 224 15.87 24.69 17.97
CA ASP A 224 15.01 25.81 18.39
C ASP A 224 15.78 27.05 18.91
N SER A 225 17.08 26.88 19.15
CA SER A 225 18.12 27.89 19.42
C SER A 225 19.48 27.17 19.46
N ASP A 226 19.45 25.94 19.98
CA ASP A 226 20.55 24.99 20.05
C ASP A 226 20.14 23.65 19.44
N ALA A 227 21.11 22.82 19.08
CA ALA A 227 20.87 21.45 18.67
C ALA A 227 20.73 20.54 19.89
N LYS A 228 19.55 19.92 20.08
CA LYS A 228 19.29 19.00 21.19
C LYS A 228 18.90 17.62 20.69
N LEU A 229 19.52 16.59 21.25
CA LEU A 229 19.11 15.20 21.03
C LEU A 229 17.81 14.92 21.81
N LEU A 230 16.72 14.69 21.09
CA LEU A 230 15.41 14.44 21.67
C LEU A 230 15.15 12.94 21.92
N ALA A 231 15.58 12.10 20.97
CA ALA A 231 15.36 10.67 21.05
C ALA A 231 16.45 9.89 20.34
N GLN A 232 16.81 8.76 20.93
CA GLN A 232 17.69 7.75 20.35
C GLN A 232 17.05 6.38 20.60
N ARG A 233 16.85 5.61 19.53
CA ARG A 233 16.18 4.32 19.58
C ARG A 233 16.84 3.34 18.62
N ILE A 234 17.04 2.11 19.09
CA ILE A 234 17.45 0.98 18.26
C ILE A 234 16.25 0.04 18.16
N PHE A 235 15.76 -0.17 16.95
CA PHE A 235 14.76 -1.17 16.65
C PHE A 235 15.47 -2.41 16.10
N GLY A 236 15.84 -3.33 17.00
CA GLY A 236 16.44 -4.60 16.59
C GLY A 236 15.47 -5.43 15.74
N PRO A 237 15.92 -6.09 14.66
CA PRO A 237 15.05 -6.91 13.84
C PRO A 237 14.63 -8.16 14.64
N PRO A 238 13.45 -8.74 14.37
CA PRO A 238 13.03 -9.94 15.05
C PRO A 238 14.00 -11.10 14.73
N ASN A 239 14.49 -11.78 15.76
CA ASN A 239 15.35 -12.95 15.60
C ASN A 239 14.55 -14.12 14.99
N THR A 240 14.59 -14.22 13.66
CA THR A 240 13.85 -15.23 12.89
C THR A 240 14.75 -16.32 12.30
N THR A 241 16.05 -16.31 12.62
CA THR A 241 17.07 -17.22 12.08
C THR A 241 16.71 -18.67 12.31
N MET A 242 16.39 -19.05 13.55
CA MET A 242 16.02 -20.43 13.91
C MET A 242 14.79 -20.92 13.13
N LEU A 243 13.76 -20.09 13.04
CA LEU A 243 12.53 -20.42 12.31
C LEU A 243 12.80 -20.57 10.80
N ARG A 244 13.65 -19.72 10.22
CA ARG A 244 14.04 -19.81 8.81
C ARG A 244 14.84 -21.08 8.52
N LEU A 245 15.79 -21.44 9.39
CA LEU A 245 16.58 -22.66 9.26
C LEU A 245 15.70 -23.90 9.41
N LEU A 246 14.84 -23.95 10.43
CA LEU A 246 13.87 -25.03 10.60
C LEU A 246 12.98 -25.20 9.36
N ALA A 247 12.41 -24.11 8.85
CA ALA A 247 11.60 -24.16 7.64
C ALA A 247 12.40 -24.65 6.42
N ALA A 248 13.67 -24.29 6.32
CA ALA A 248 14.55 -24.74 5.25
C ALA A 248 14.84 -26.25 5.32
N VAL A 249 15.12 -26.80 6.51
CA VAL A 249 15.30 -28.25 6.73
C VAL A 249 14.01 -29.00 6.36
N MET A 250 12.87 -28.56 6.90
CA MET A 250 11.56 -29.20 6.65
C MET A 250 11.17 -29.17 5.17
N ARG A 251 11.47 -28.08 4.47
CA ARG A 251 11.24 -27.95 3.03
C ARG A 251 12.21 -28.76 2.18
N SER A 252 13.43 -28.99 2.68
CA SER A 252 14.36 -29.92 2.06
C SER A 252 13.77 -31.33 2.12
N TYR A 253 13.32 -31.75 3.32
CA TYR A 253 12.72 -33.07 3.54
C TYR A 253 11.44 -33.28 2.76
N SER A 254 10.54 -32.28 2.69
CA SER A 254 9.30 -32.40 1.89
C SER A 254 9.58 -32.67 0.40
N LYS A 255 10.68 -32.14 -0.13
CA LYS A 255 11.07 -32.30 -1.54
C LYS A 255 11.74 -33.63 -1.82
N VAL A 256 12.74 -34.02 -1.02
CA VAL A 256 13.51 -35.24 -1.28
C VAL A 256 12.89 -36.50 -0.69
N LYS A 257 11.97 -36.36 0.26
CA LYS A 257 11.26 -37.45 0.97
C LYS A 257 12.19 -38.40 1.76
N CYS A 258 13.49 -38.21 1.70
CA CYS A 258 14.52 -38.91 2.47
C CYS A 258 15.18 -37.96 3.48
N TRP A 259 15.23 -38.34 4.76
CA TRP A 259 15.70 -37.43 5.82
C TRP A 259 17.21 -37.18 5.77
N SER A 260 18.02 -38.23 5.59
CA SER A 260 19.49 -38.11 5.51
C SER A 260 19.91 -37.22 4.36
N GLU A 261 19.31 -37.43 3.18
CA GLU A 261 19.54 -36.59 2.00
C GLU A 261 19.07 -35.15 2.24
N ALA A 262 17.94 -34.94 2.92
CA ALA A 262 17.42 -33.61 3.22
C ALA A 262 18.39 -32.80 4.09
N VAL A 263 18.96 -33.44 5.12
CA VAL A 263 19.96 -32.84 6.02
C VAL A 263 21.25 -32.52 5.27
N GLN A 264 21.71 -33.43 4.41
CA GLN A 264 22.90 -33.20 3.58
C GLN A 264 22.70 -32.00 2.64
N ARG A 265 21.58 -31.97 1.91
CA ARG A 265 21.24 -30.84 1.03
C ARG A 265 21.09 -29.54 1.80
N PHE A 266 20.53 -29.56 3.01
CA PHE A 266 20.41 -28.39 3.86
C PHE A 266 21.79 -27.84 4.26
N LYS A 267 22.71 -28.71 4.71
CA LYS A 267 24.09 -28.30 5.08
C LYS A 267 24.86 -27.70 3.90
N GLN A 268 24.61 -28.18 2.68
CA GLN A 268 25.26 -27.69 1.46
C GLN A 268 24.73 -26.32 0.99
N ARG A 269 23.67 -25.78 1.58
CA ARG A 269 23.12 -24.49 1.12
C ARG A 269 24.09 -23.34 1.43
N ARG A 270 24.20 -22.41 0.48
CA ARG A 270 25.08 -21.23 0.57
C ARG A 270 24.77 -20.35 1.80
N ASP A 271 23.49 -20.21 2.17
CA ASP A 271 23.06 -19.46 3.35
C ASP A 271 23.50 -20.13 4.66
N VAL A 272 23.46 -21.47 4.72
CA VAL A 272 23.95 -22.25 5.86
C VAL A 272 25.48 -22.19 5.98
N GLY A 273 26.20 -22.39 4.88
CA GLY A 273 27.65 -22.30 4.86
C GLY A 273 28.18 -20.89 5.16
N ARG A 274 27.38 -19.84 4.90
CA ARG A 274 27.70 -18.47 5.35
C ARG A 274 27.57 -18.34 6.87
N LEU A 275 26.46 -18.81 7.45
CA LEU A 275 26.24 -18.76 8.90
C LEU A 275 27.33 -19.50 9.68
N GLN A 276 27.79 -20.65 9.17
CA GLN A 276 28.89 -21.40 9.79
C GLN A 276 30.20 -20.61 9.79
N ARG A 277 30.55 -19.95 8.68
CA ARG A 277 31.74 -19.09 8.58
C ARG A 277 31.65 -17.84 9.45
N GLU A 278 30.46 -17.31 9.65
CA GLU A 278 30.19 -16.16 10.54
C GLU A 278 30.15 -16.55 12.03
N GLY A 279 30.58 -17.77 12.41
CA GLY A 279 30.58 -18.25 13.79
C GLY A 279 29.20 -18.59 14.35
N ARG A 280 28.16 -18.62 13.50
CA ARG A 280 26.77 -18.92 13.87
C ARG A 280 26.40 -20.39 13.63
N GLY A 281 27.38 -21.29 13.62
CA GLY A 281 27.20 -22.73 13.42
C GLY A 281 26.24 -23.37 14.42
N TYR A 282 26.26 -22.93 15.67
CA TYR A 282 25.34 -23.39 16.72
C TYR A 282 23.86 -23.26 16.33
N ALA A 283 23.47 -22.18 15.63
CA ALA A 283 22.09 -22.01 15.19
C ALA A 283 21.67 -23.04 14.12
N VAL A 284 22.62 -23.49 13.30
CA VAL A 284 22.41 -24.54 12.30
C VAL A 284 22.23 -25.89 12.99
N GLU A 285 23.07 -26.19 13.97
CA GLU A 285 23.00 -27.43 14.75
C GLU A 285 21.72 -27.51 15.57
N GLU A 286 21.36 -26.45 16.28
CA GLU A 286 20.14 -26.42 17.08
C GLU A 286 18.89 -26.51 16.20
N ALA A 287 18.92 -25.93 14.98
CA ALA A 287 17.84 -26.11 14.01
C ALA A 287 17.69 -27.57 13.57
N LEU A 288 18.80 -28.26 13.30
CA LEU A 288 18.82 -29.69 12.98
C LEU A 288 18.33 -30.54 14.16
N ARG A 289 18.77 -30.23 15.38
CA ARG A 289 18.34 -30.92 16.61
C ARG A 289 16.84 -30.79 16.83
N LEU A 290 16.31 -29.58 16.64
CA LEU A 290 14.88 -29.32 16.78
C LEU A 290 14.08 -30.01 15.66
N ALA A 291 14.61 -30.04 14.45
CA ALA A 291 14.00 -30.74 13.32
C ALA A 291 13.96 -32.27 13.56
N GLU A 292 15.02 -32.86 14.10
CA GLU A 292 15.09 -34.28 14.48
C GLU A 292 14.12 -34.62 15.63
N ARG A 293 14.01 -33.73 16.61
CA ARG A 293 13.04 -33.87 17.71
C ARG A 293 11.59 -33.83 17.21
N LEU A 294 11.30 -32.99 16.21
CA LEU A 294 9.99 -32.97 15.57
C LEU A 294 9.74 -34.23 14.75
N ARG A 295 10.76 -34.73 14.05
CA ARG A 295 10.68 -35.98 13.28
C ARG A 295 10.27 -37.15 14.16
N SER A 296 11.01 -37.36 15.25
CA SER A 296 10.79 -38.46 16.20
C SER A 296 9.45 -38.36 16.93
N LYS A 297 9.03 -37.17 17.37
CA LYS A 297 7.79 -37.01 18.15
C LYS A 297 6.51 -37.04 17.33
N MET A 298 6.54 -36.69 16.05
CA MET A 298 5.32 -36.44 15.26
C MET A 298 5.10 -37.42 14.12
N ASN A 299 5.91 -38.48 14.00
CA ASN A 299 5.94 -39.37 12.82
C ASN A 299 5.89 -38.55 11.53
N LEU A 300 6.90 -37.68 11.37
CA LEU A 300 6.90 -36.61 10.38
C LEU A 300 6.91 -37.18 8.96
N THR A 301 5.82 -36.96 8.21
CA THR A 301 5.76 -37.25 6.77
C THR A 301 6.21 -36.03 5.94
N PRO A 302 6.58 -36.21 4.65
CA PRO A 302 6.92 -35.10 3.75
C PRO A 302 5.84 -34.01 3.67
N GLU A 303 4.56 -34.40 3.65
CA GLU A 303 3.42 -33.48 3.60
C GLU A 303 3.28 -32.68 4.90
N ARG A 304 3.50 -33.33 6.06
CA ARG A 304 3.51 -32.67 7.36
C ARG A 304 4.70 -31.69 7.46
N ALA A 305 5.86 -32.06 6.95
CA ALA A 305 7.04 -31.20 6.89
C ALA A 305 6.78 -29.95 6.03
N GLU A 306 6.13 -30.07 4.87
CA GLU A 306 5.76 -28.92 4.04
C GLU A 306 4.76 -27.99 4.77
N ARG A 307 3.80 -28.56 5.52
CA ARG A 307 2.87 -27.77 6.34
C ARG A 307 3.61 -27.01 7.44
N ILE A 308 4.53 -27.65 8.16
CA ILE A 308 5.35 -27.03 9.21
C ILE A 308 6.23 -25.92 8.60
N ALA A 309 6.89 -26.17 7.47
CA ALA A 309 7.68 -25.17 6.77
C ALA A 309 6.83 -23.95 6.38
N SER A 310 5.66 -24.19 5.79
CA SER A 310 4.71 -23.13 5.42
C SER A 310 4.22 -22.32 6.62
N GLN A 311 3.84 -22.97 7.71
CA GLN A 311 3.40 -22.30 8.95
C GLN A 311 4.53 -21.48 9.57
N THR A 312 5.75 -22.03 9.59
CA THR A 312 6.94 -21.37 10.13
C THR A 312 7.29 -20.13 9.32
N LEU A 313 7.27 -20.22 7.98
CA LEU A 313 7.48 -19.07 7.10
C LEU A 313 6.39 -18.00 7.25
N ARG A 314 5.13 -18.41 7.43
CA ARG A 314 4.03 -17.46 7.74
C ARG A 314 4.28 -16.76 9.08
N LYS A 315 4.77 -17.46 10.10
CA LYS A 315 5.13 -16.87 11.40
C LYS A 315 6.27 -15.87 11.26
N VAL A 316 7.33 -16.20 10.53
CA VAL A 316 8.45 -15.29 10.23
C VAL A 316 7.94 -14.03 9.53
N LYS A 317 7.09 -14.18 8.50
CA LYS A 317 6.49 -13.05 7.80
C LYS A 317 5.66 -12.17 8.74
N LYS A 318 4.82 -12.78 9.58
CA LYS A 318 4.00 -12.05 10.56
C LYS A 318 4.87 -11.26 11.55
N LEU A 319 5.93 -11.88 12.10
CA LEU A 319 6.86 -11.20 13.02
C LEU A 319 7.53 -9.99 12.37
N ASN A 320 7.96 -10.12 11.11
CA ASN A 320 8.53 -9.00 10.36
C ASN A 320 7.49 -7.89 10.11
N GLU A 321 6.27 -8.25 9.70
CA GLU A 321 5.18 -7.28 9.49
C GLU A 321 4.77 -6.58 10.79
N ASP A 322 4.76 -7.29 11.92
CA ASP A 322 4.47 -6.74 13.25
C ASP A 322 5.57 -5.78 13.70
N TRP A 323 6.84 -6.16 13.51
CA TRP A 323 7.99 -5.30 13.78
C TRP A 323 7.95 -4.01 12.94
N ILE A 324 7.78 -4.11 11.61
CA ILE A 324 7.66 -2.94 10.72
C ILE A 324 6.53 -2.01 11.19
N ARG A 325 5.36 -2.59 11.53
CA ARG A 325 4.22 -1.81 12.04
C ARG A 325 4.54 -1.11 13.35
N GLY A 326 5.25 -1.77 14.26
CA GLY A 326 5.73 -1.21 15.52
C GLY A 326 6.63 0.00 15.30
N VAL A 327 7.69 -0.15 14.49
CA VAL A 327 8.62 0.93 14.17
C VAL A 327 7.91 2.13 13.53
N LEU A 328 7.08 1.87 12.49
CA LEU A 328 6.34 2.93 11.81
C LEU A 328 5.37 3.66 12.75
N ARG A 329 4.78 2.96 13.72
CA ARG A 329 3.90 3.58 14.71
C ARG A 329 4.67 4.57 15.58
N GLU A 330 5.84 4.19 16.05
CA GLU A 330 6.68 5.04 16.91
C GLU A 330 7.23 6.25 16.16
N VAL A 331 7.81 6.05 14.97
CA VAL A 331 8.31 7.15 14.14
C VAL A 331 7.18 8.13 13.81
N ARG A 332 5.99 7.64 13.44
CA ARG A 332 4.83 8.52 13.18
C ARG A 332 4.36 9.26 14.43
N ALA A 333 4.39 8.62 15.60
CA ALA A 333 4.03 9.29 16.85
C ALA A 333 5.02 10.42 17.16
N LEU A 334 6.31 10.19 16.95
CA LEU A 334 7.36 11.20 17.11
C LEU A 334 7.19 12.38 16.14
N VAL A 335 7.01 12.09 14.84
CA VAL A 335 6.75 13.11 13.82
C VAL A 335 5.52 13.95 14.16
N ARG A 336 4.44 13.31 14.61
CA ARG A 336 3.22 14.02 15.02
C ARG A 336 3.49 14.93 16.21
N LYS A 337 4.09 14.39 17.28
CA LYS A 337 4.43 15.15 18.49
C LYS A 337 5.23 16.41 18.14
N LEU A 338 6.28 16.27 17.34
CA LEU A 338 7.14 17.38 16.95
C LEU A 338 6.41 18.41 16.11
N ARG A 339 5.64 17.96 15.12
CA ARG A 339 4.85 18.87 14.29
C ARG A 339 3.78 19.61 15.10
N ASP A 340 3.13 18.94 16.05
CA ASP A 340 2.12 19.54 16.91
C ASP A 340 2.73 20.55 17.90
N GLN A 341 4.05 20.45 18.16
CA GLN A 341 4.86 21.45 18.88
C GLN A 341 5.36 22.59 17.98
N GLY A 342 4.98 22.62 16.70
CA GLY A 342 5.34 23.68 15.74
C GLY A 342 6.67 23.47 15.02
N TYR A 343 7.31 22.29 15.13
CA TYR A 343 8.53 22.01 14.39
C TYR A 343 8.23 21.66 12.92
N THR A 344 9.05 22.18 12.01
CA THR A 344 9.24 21.61 10.68
C THR A 344 10.01 20.30 10.83
N VAL A 345 9.42 19.17 10.43
CA VAL A 345 10.03 17.85 10.63
C VAL A 345 10.61 17.34 9.31
N VAL A 346 11.90 17.04 9.30
CA VAL A 346 12.62 16.39 8.20
C VAL A 346 12.95 14.96 8.59
N LEU A 347 12.64 14.00 7.71
CA LEU A 347 13.02 12.61 7.88
C LEU A 347 14.13 12.28 6.89
N VAL A 348 15.32 11.98 7.40
CA VAL A 348 16.47 11.54 6.60
C VAL A 348 16.60 10.04 6.77
N VAL A 349 16.60 9.29 5.68
CA VAL A 349 16.70 7.83 5.71
C VAL A 349 17.92 7.42 4.91
N ASP A 350 18.91 6.84 5.59
CA ASP A 350 20.04 6.19 4.95
C ASP A 350 19.66 4.74 4.62
N VAL A 351 19.56 4.45 3.33
CA VAL A 351 19.19 3.13 2.83
C VAL A 351 20.39 2.55 2.08
N PRO A 352 20.90 1.37 2.48
CA PRO A 352 22.03 0.76 1.78
C PRO A 352 21.66 0.50 0.32
N TRP A 353 22.59 0.78 -0.58
CA TRP A 353 22.44 0.52 -2.01
C TRP A 353 22.22 -1.00 -2.22
N ALA A 354 21.17 -1.34 -2.97
CA ALA A 354 20.71 -2.72 -3.18
C ALA A 354 21.46 -3.45 -4.29
#